data_AF-A0AAU6KTY6-F1
#
_entry.id   AF-A0AAU6KTY6-F1
#
_cell.length_a   1.000
_cell.length_b   1.000
_cell.length_c   1.000
_cell.angle_alpha   90.00
_cell.angle_beta   90.00
_cell.angle_gamma   90.00
#
_symmetry.space_group_name_H-M   'P 1'
#
loop_
_entity.id
_entity.type
_entity.pdbx_description
1 polymer ?
#
loop_
_entity_poly.entity_id
_entity_poly.type
_entity_poly.pdbx_seq_one_letter_code
_entity_poly.pdbx_strand_id
1 'polypeptide(L)'
;MIAGADFVVWDGLVPANRHAGVFRGRMHHSLKRGHTIDGLADSVDILRRAGEEPLRTGSIDAVDRSSWFTIFLNSTATAVVAYCGGRRPTTMESAVLSQTGWQVMRR
;
A
#
# COMPACT_ATOMS: atom_id res chain seq x y z
N MET A 1 -15.04 -5.66 -9.11
CA MET A 1 -15.14 -4.20 -8.86
C MET A 1 -15.67 -4.00 -7.47
N ILE A 2 -15.00 -3.18 -6.65
CA ILE A 2 -15.51 -2.81 -5.32
C ILE A 2 -16.45 -1.63 -5.54
N ALA A 3 -17.73 -1.89 -5.78
CA ALA A 3 -18.71 -0.82 -6.01
C ALA A 3 -18.82 0.04 -4.74
N GLY A 4 -18.63 1.36 -4.89
CA GLY A 4 -18.74 2.34 -3.80
C GLY A 4 -17.47 2.56 -2.96
N ALA A 5 -16.37 1.83 -3.23
CA ALA A 5 -15.10 2.08 -2.54
C ALA A 5 -14.58 3.50 -2.84
N ASP A 6 -14.04 4.15 -1.81
CA ASP A 6 -13.34 5.41 -2.00
C ASP A 6 -11.99 5.11 -2.65
N PHE A 7 -11.69 5.85 -3.72
CA PHE A 7 -10.44 5.72 -4.44
C PHE A 7 -9.82 7.08 -4.69
N VAL A 8 -8.50 7.15 -4.50
CA VAL A 8 -7.69 8.32 -4.81
C VAL A 8 -6.45 7.91 -5.58
N VAL A 9 -6.11 8.66 -6.62
CA VAL A 9 -4.79 8.67 -7.25
C VAL A 9 -4.16 10.00 -6.91
N TRP A 10 -2.96 9.96 -6.32
CA TRP A 10 -2.21 11.17 -6.08
C TRP A 10 -1.48 11.62 -7.34
N ASP A 11 -1.37 12.93 -7.51
CA ASP A 11 -0.55 13.50 -8.55
C ASP A 11 0.93 13.25 -8.30
N GLY A 12 1.67 13.09 -9.40
CA GLY A 12 3.10 12.82 -9.37
C GLY A 12 3.45 11.47 -9.97
N LEU A 13 4.61 11.45 -10.61
CA LEU A 13 5.24 10.26 -11.13
C LEU A 13 6.48 9.98 -10.32
N VAL A 14 6.61 8.74 -9.85
CA VAL A 14 7.71 8.32 -8.99
C VAL A 14 8.29 7.03 -9.56
N PRO A 15 9.63 6.91 -9.67
CA PRO A 15 10.27 5.68 -10.09
C PRO A 15 9.85 4.47 -9.25
N ALA A 16 9.56 3.34 -9.88
CA ALA A 16 9.12 2.13 -9.22
C ALA A 16 10.12 1.63 -8.15
N ASN A 17 11.43 1.73 -8.41
CA ASN A 17 12.47 1.34 -7.47
C ASN A 17 12.50 2.19 -6.18
N ARG A 18 12.11 3.47 -6.25
CA ARG A 18 11.95 4.33 -5.07
C ARG A 18 10.79 3.82 -4.21
N HIS A 19 9.69 3.39 -4.82
CA HIS A 19 8.62 2.72 -4.10
C HIS A 19 9.07 1.39 -3.49
N ALA A 20 9.83 0.56 -4.23
CA ALA A 20 10.36 -0.69 -3.71
C ALA A 20 11.19 -0.47 -2.43
N GLY A 21 12.03 0.58 -2.39
CA GLY A 21 12.80 0.95 -1.21
C GLY A 21 11.94 1.28 0.02
N VAL A 22 10.93 2.14 -0.16
CA VAL A 22 9.99 2.54 0.90
C VAL A 22 9.20 1.32 1.41
N PHE A 23 8.63 0.53 0.50
CA PHE A 23 7.76 -0.59 0.85
C PHE A 23 8.53 -1.79 1.40
N ARG A 24 9.81 -1.98 1.02
CA ARG A 24 10.71 -2.93 1.70
C ARG A 24 10.92 -2.54 3.17
N GLY A 25 11.11 -1.25 3.45
CA GLY A 25 11.17 -0.75 4.83
C GLY A 25 9.90 -1.07 5.62
N ARG A 26 8.73 -0.79 5.03
CA ARG A 26 7.42 -1.11 5.63
C ARG A 26 7.23 -2.61 5.86
N MET A 27 7.68 -3.45 4.93
CA MET A 27 7.64 -4.90 5.05
C MET A 27 8.48 -5.36 6.24
N HIS A 28 9.72 -4.89 6.37
CA HIS A 28 10.59 -5.22 7.49
C HIS A 28 9.99 -4.80 8.83
N HIS A 29 9.42 -3.60 8.91
CA HIS A 29 8.76 -3.12 10.13
C HIS A 29 7.51 -3.93 10.49
N SER A 30 6.71 -4.36 9.49
CA SER A 30 5.51 -5.15 9.73
C SER A 30 5.86 -6.56 10.22
N LEU A 31 6.83 -7.21 9.57
CA LEU A 31 7.34 -8.52 9.98
C LEU A 31 7.91 -8.50 11.40
N LYS A 32 8.68 -7.47 11.75
CA LYS A 32 9.20 -7.29 13.12
C LYS A 32 8.10 -7.20 14.19
N ARG A 33 6.88 -6.83 13.80
CA ARG A 33 5.73 -6.72 14.70
C ARG A 33 4.79 -7.92 14.63
N GLY A 34 5.14 -8.94 13.85
CA GLY A 34 4.31 -10.13 13.67
C GLY A 34 3.13 -9.92 12.72
N HIS A 35 3.19 -8.90 11.85
CA HIS A 35 2.15 -8.63 10.86
C HIS A 35 2.66 -8.84 9.44
N THR A 36 1.83 -9.47 8.62
CA THR A 36 2.02 -9.52 7.18
C THR A 36 1.00 -8.61 6.50
N ILE A 37 1.39 -8.02 5.38
CA ILE A 37 0.49 -7.26 4.51
C ILE A 37 0.39 -8.06 3.22
N ASP A 38 -0.83 -8.38 2.81
CA ASP A 38 -1.06 -9.20 1.63
C ASP A 38 -0.53 -8.49 0.37
N GLY A 39 0.14 -9.25 -0.50
CA GLY A 39 0.74 -8.75 -1.73
C GLY A 39 1.94 -7.81 -1.55
N LEU A 40 2.40 -7.53 -0.32
CA LEU A 40 3.49 -6.57 -0.10
C LEU A 40 4.84 -7.10 -0.61
N ALA A 41 5.17 -8.36 -0.33
CA ALA A 41 6.43 -8.95 -0.81
C ALA A 41 6.47 -8.99 -2.34
N ASP A 42 5.41 -9.50 -2.96
CA ASP A 42 5.27 -9.56 -4.42
C ASP A 42 5.34 -8.16 -5.05
N SER A 43 4.67 -7.18 -4.44
CA SER A 43 4.73 -5.78 -4.90
C SER A 43 6.13 -5.21 -4.84
N VAL A 44 6.88 -5.44 -3.77
CA VAL A 44 8.28 -4.98 -3.66
C VAL A 44 9.13 -5.58 -4.77
N ASP A 45 8.94 -6.86 -5.09
CA ASP A 45 9.68 -7.51 -6.16
C ASP A 45 9.30 -7.01 -7.56
N ILE A 46 8.01 -6.80 -7.83
CA ILE A 46 7.53 -6.21 -9.09
C ILE A 46 8.10 -4.80 -9.26
N LEU A 47 7.99 -3.95 -8.23
CA LEU A 47 8.49 -2.57 -8.26
C LEU A 47 10.00 -2.50 -8.45
N ARG A 48 10.75 -3.43 -7.82
CA ARG A 48 12.20 -3.53 -8.00
C ARG A 48 12.56 -3.88 -9.45
N ARG A 49 11.80 -4.77 -10.09
CA ARG A 49 12.02 -5.16 -11.49
C ARG A 49 11.64 -4.06 -12.48
N ALA A 50 10.61 -3.28 -12.19
CA ALA A 50 10.18 -2.14 -13.01
C ALA A 50 11.19 -0.97 -12.98
N GLY A 51 12.07 -0.89 -11.98
CA GLY A 51 13.22 0.00 -12.00
C GLY A 51 12.85 1.48 -12.01
N GLU A 52 13.30 2.21 -13.03
CA GLU A 52 13.04 3.65 -13.18
C GLU A 52 11.69 3.97 -13.83
N GLU A 53 10.85 2.97 -14.11
CA GLU A 53 9.53 3.21 -14.70
C GLU A 53 8.72 4.18 -13.83
N PRO A 54 8.20 5.29 -14.41
CA PRO A 54 7.46 6.28 -13.66
C PRO A 54 6.04 5.78 -13.38
N LEU A 55 5.73 5.58 -12.10
CA LEU A 55 4.43 5.12 -11.64
C LEU A 55 3.66 6.22 -10.94
N ARG A 56 2.33 6.14 -11.03
CA ARG A 56 1.41 6.85 -10.13
C ARG A 56 1.10 5.97 -8.94
N THR A 57 0.80 6.58 -7.80
CA THR A 57 0.35 5.87 -6.61
C THR A 57 -1.10 6.22 -6.32
N GLY A 58 -1.86 5.23 -5.87
CA GLY A 58 -3.23 5.44 -5.40
C GLY A 58 -3.54 4.59 -4.18
N SER A 59 -4.72 4.83 -3.62
CA SER A 59 -5.26 4.05 -2.51
C SER A 59 -6.74 3.77 -2.72
N ILE A 60 -7.13 2.54 -2.39
CA ILE A 60 -8.52 2.09 -2.38
C ILE A 60 -8.91 1.76 -0.95
N ASP A 61 -10.02 2.33 -0.50
CA ASP A 61 -10.65 2.01 0.77
C ASP A 61 -11.98 1.29 0.56
N ALA A 62 -12.14 0.15 1.22
CA ALA A 62 -13.43 -0.52 1.26
C ALA A 62 -14.51 0.41 1.85
N VAL A 63 -15.75 0.28 1.38
CA VAL A 63 -16.90 1.11 1.80
C VAL A 63 -17.05 1.11 3.33
N ASP A 64 -16.95 -0.07 3.93
CA ASP A 64 -17.03 -0.30 5.37
C ASP A 64 -15.74 0.05 6.13
N ARG A 65 -14.74 0.59 5.42
CA ARG A 65 -13.38 0.86 5.89
C ARG A 65 -12.66 -0.37 6.49
N SER A 66 -13.19 -1.57 6.30
CA SER A 66 -12.60 -2.79 6.86
C SER A 66 -11.27 -3.16 6.21
N SER A 67 -10.98 -2.63 5.03
CA SER A 67 -9.77 -2.94 4.26
C SER A 67 -9.23 -1.70 3.56
N TRP A 68 -7.93 -1.71 3.32
CA TRP A 68 -7.22 -0.66 2.59
C TRP A 68 -6.19 -1.29 1.65
N PHE A 69 -6.02 -0.69 0.47
CA PHE A 69 -5.04 -1.14 -0.52
C PHE A 69 -4.28 0.04 -1.08
N THR A 70 -2.95 -0.04 -1.09
CA THR A 70 -2.12 0.80 -1.95
C THR A 70 -2.03 0.16 -3.32
N ILE A 71 -2.20 0.95 -4.37
CA ILE A 71 -1.99 0.52 -5.75
C ILE A 71 -0.92 1.38 -6.41
N PHE A 72 -0.15 0.74 -7.29
CA PHE A 72 0.81 1.40 -8.17
C PHE A 72 0.30 1.25 -9.59
N LEU A 73 0.15 2.36 -10.28
CA LEU A 73 -0.40 2.44 -11.61
C LEU A 73 0.69 2.87 -12.58
N ASN A 74 0.56 2.50 -13.85
CA ASN A 74 1.36 3.10 -14.90
C ASN A 74 1.15 4.63 -14.96
N SER A 75 2.01 5.32 -15.72
CA SER A 75 2.01 6.78 -15.80
C SER A 75 0.67 7.39 -16.27
N THR A 76 -0.13 6.63 -17.03
CA THR A 76 -1.43 7.04 -17.55
C THR A 76 -2.61 6.66 -16.66
N ALA A 77 -2.37 6.02 -15.50
CA ALA A 77 -3.39 5.53 -14.59
C ALA A 77 -4.40 4.54 -15.21
N THR A 78 -4.00 3.81 -16.25
CA THR A 78 -4.87 2.88 -16.99
C THR A 78 -4.69 1.42 -16.57
N ALA A 79 -3.55 1.08 -15.96
CA ALA A 79 -3.25 -0.29 -15.53
C ALA A 79 -2.59 -0.31 -14.16
N VAL A 80 -2.97 -1.28 -13.34
CA VAL A 80 -2.32 -1.59 -12.05
C VAL A 80 -1.08 -2.43 -12.32
N VAL A 81 0.08 -1.92 -11.92
CA VAL A 81 1.38 -2.60 -12.02
C VAL A 81 1.60 -3.49 -10.79
N ALA A 82 1.26 -2.99 -9.60
CA ALA A 82 1.37 -3.72 -8.34
C ALA A 82 0.34 -3.22 -7.32
N TYR A 83 0.02 -4.04 -6.32
CA TYR A 83 -0.86 -3.65 -5.23
C TYR A 83 -0.53 -4.41 -3.95
N CYS A 84 -0.69 -3.74 -2.82
CA CYS A 84 -0.57 -4.38 -1.51
C CYS A 84 -1.54 -3.75 -0.52
N GLY A 85 -2.00 -4.53 0.44
CA GLY A 85 -2.98 -4.08 1.41
C GLY A 85 -3.67 -5.25 2.06
N GLY A 86 -4.72 -4.97 2.82
CA GLY A 86 -5.47 -6.02 3.48
C GLY A 86 -6.46 -5.44 4.46
N ARG A 87 -7.01 -6.33 5.29
CA ARG A 87 -7.93 -5.92 6.34
C ARG A 87 -7.23 -4.96 7.29
N ARG A 88 -7.97 -3.92 7.67
CA ARG A 88 -7.63 -3.13 8.84
C ARG A 88 -7.82 -4.00 10.08
N PRO A 89 -6.91 -3.89 11.04
CA PRO A 89 -7.12 -4.42 12.38
C PRO A 89 -8.39 -3.80 12.97
N THR A 90 -9.27 -4.61 13.55
CA THR A 90 -10.46 -4.09 14.25
C THR A 90 -10.05 -3.32 15.50
N THR A 91 -10.91 -2.46 16.06
CA THR A 91 -10.54 -1.51 17.14
C THR A 91 -9.89 -2.15 18.38
N MET A 92 -10.22 -3.41 18.72
CA MET A 92 -9.53 -4.16 19.79
C MET A 92 -8.09 -4.55 19.41
N GLU A 93 -7.84 -4.89 18.15
CA GLU A 93 -6.51 -5.16 17.60
C GLU A 93 -5.75 -3.83 17.35
N SER A 94 -6.47 -2.77 17.00
CA SER A 94 -5.94 -1.41 16.82
C SER A 94 -5.41 -0.79 18.11
N ALA A 95 -5.96 -1.13 19.29
CA ALA A 95 -5.43 -0.67 20.57
C ALA A 95 -4.04 -1.27 20.88
N VAL A 96 -3.81 -2.52 20.48
CA VAL A 96 -2.50 -3.19 20.55
C VAL A 96 -1.56 -2.66 19.46
N LEU A 97 -2.10 -2.32 18.28
CA LEU A 97 -1.33 -1.81 17.14
C LEU A 97 -0.99 -0.30 17.22
N SER A 98 -1.77 0.47 17.97
CA SER A 98 -1.47 1.87 18.27
C SER A 98 -0.28 1.99 19.22
N GLN A 99 -0.05 1.01 20.10
CA GLN A 99 1.17 0.94 20.92
C GLN A 99 2.39 0.53 20.10
N THR A 100 2.21 -0.20 18.99
CA THR A 100 3.33 -0.55 18.13
C THR A 100 3.64 0.54 17.10
N GLY A 101 2.67 1.32 16.60
CA GLY A 101 2.93 2.56 15.85
C GLY A 101 2.64 2.48 14.35
N TRP A 102 1.36 2.42 14.00
CA TRP A 102 0.84 2.68 12.66
C TRP A 102 -0.12 3.88 12.73
N GLN A 103 0.45 5.08 12.83
CA GLN A 103 -0.26 6.37 12.85
C GLN A 103 0.51 7.39 12.01
N VAL A 104 0.85 7.08 10.75
CA VAL A 104 1.35 8.11 9.81
C VAL A 104 0.86 7.78 8.40
N MET A 105 -0.43 7.98 8.15
CA MET A 105 -0.95 8.20 6.80
C MET A 105 -2.16 9.16 6.89
N ARG A 106 -1.99 10.24 7.66
CA ARG A 106 -2.83 11.44 7.61
C ARG A 106 -1.91 12.65 7.79
N ARG A 107 -1.34 13.12 6.69
CA ARG A 107 -1.03 14.53 6.45
C ARG A 107 -0.69 14.74 5.00
#